data_AF-A0A8C7Z9X6-F1
#
_entry.id   AF-A0A8C7Z9X6-F1
#
_cell.length_a   1.000
_cell.length_b   1.000
_cell.length_c   1.000
_cell.angle_alpha   90.00
_cell.angle_beta   90.00
_cell.angle_gamma   90.00
#
_symmetry.space_group_name_H-M   'P 1'
#
loop_
_entity.id
_entity.type
_entity.pdbx_description
1 polymer ?
#
loop_
_entity_poly.entity_id
_entity_poly.type
_entity_poly.pdbx_seq_one_letter_code
_entity_poly.pdbx_strand_id
1 'polypeptide(L)'
;MFPLHCFVLGSLLFQAGCYFSEEKSPEESRMQPPTVVVAIIARNAAHALPYYLGALERLNYPKDRISVWAATDHNVDNTTAILREWLTVMQKYYHYVEWRPMDQPASYAGELGPKHWPNSRYEYVMKLKQAALNFARKRWADYILYADTDNILTNPDTLQLMIAENKSVIAPMLDSQGAYSNFWCGITPQGYYRRTAEYFPTRHRHRLGCFPVPMVHSTVLLNLRKEGMKKLAFYPPHKDYSWPYDDIIVFAFSCRAIYLKVSRGQQLHATTLSNCAYIVNCIFRKFFLSCSEEYKSHFLNRNLQAFSTRPLLVEPCHYAGDPQWVSDTETSTLWDNDAVRTDWRGSHKTLKGAGPAPDMLSVGYRDEL
;
A
#
# COMPACT_ATOMS: atom_id res chain seq x y z
N MET A 1 -17.98 0.45 -76.47
CA MET A 1 -18.92 -0.33 -75.62
C MET A 1 -18.17 -1.55 -75.12
N PHE A 2 -17.75 -1.52 -73.85
CA PHE A 2 -17.15 -2.67 -73.16
C PHE A 2 -18.26 -3.54 -72.56
N PRO A 3 -18.23 -4.87 -72.67
CA PRO A 3 -19.02 -5.73 -71.79
C PRO A 3 -18.19 -6.05 -70.54
N LEU A 4 -18.79 -5.76 -69.40
CA LEU A 4 -18.31 -6.06 -68.05
C LEU A 4 -18.38 -7.58 -67.82
N HIS A 5 -17.25 -8.26 -67.63
CA HIS A 5 -17.22 -9.62 -67.09
C HIS A 5 -17.22 -9.55 -65.56
N CYS A 6 -18.38 -9.83 -64.96
CA CYS A 6 -18.49 -10.10 -63.53
C CYS A 6 -17.91 -11.49 -63.23
N PHE A 7 -16.69 -11.54 -62.71
CA PHE A 7 -16.15 -12.73 -62.05
C PHE A 7 -16.82 -12.88 -60.67
N VAL A 8 -17.77 -13.81 -60.55
CA VAL A 8 -18.28 -14.26 -59.26
C VAL A 8 -17.31 -15.31 -58.72
N LEU A 9 -16.42 -14.89 -57.82
CA LEU A 9 -15.59 -15.78 -57.00
C LEU A 9 -16.49 -16.42 -55.94
N GLY A 10 -16.96 -17.63 -56.21
CA GLY A 10 -17.65 -18.47 -55.23
C GLY A 10 -16.66 -18.87 -54.13
N SER A 11 -16.75 -18.22 -52.97
CA SER A 11 -16.09 -18.67 -51.75
C SER A 11 -16.78 -19.95 -51.26
N LEU A 12 -16.22 -21.11 -51.62
CA LEU A 12 -16.53 -22.39 -50.98
C LEU A 12 -16.03 -22.33 -49.53
N LEU A 13 -16.93 -21.92 -48.63
CA LEU A 13 -16.76 -22.17 -47.20
C LEU A 13 -16.88 -23.68 -46.98
N PHE A 14 -15.75 -24.37 -46.85
CA PHE A 14 -15.71 -25.70 -46.28
C PHE A 14 -16.16 -25.61 -44.82
N GLN A 15 -17.46 -25.80 -44.60
CA GLN A 15 -18.00 -26.02 -43.28
C GLN A 15 -17.58 -27.43 -42.86
N ALA A 16 -16.50 -27.53 -42.09
CA ALA A 16 -16.11 -28.78 -41.45
C ALA A 16 -17.24 -29.19 -40.49
N GLY A 17 -18.16 -30.01 -40.96
CA GLY A 17 -19.19 -30.63 -40.13
C GLY A 17 -18.51 -31.60 -39.17
N CYS A 18 -18.43 -31.24 -37.90
CA CYS A 18 -18.01 -32.16 -36.85
C CYS A 18 -18.99 -33.33 -36.80
N TYR A 19 -18.47 -34.54 -36.98
CA TYR A 19 -19.19 -35.81 -37.19
C TYR A 19 -19.83 -36.41 -35.93
N PHE A 20 -19.85 -35.70 -34.79
CA PHE A 20 -20.40 -36.21 -33.53
C PHE A 20 -21.49 -35.27 -33.00
N SER A 21 -22.72 -35.45 -33.48
CA SER A 21 -23.87 -34.61 -33.11
C SER A 21 -24.57 -35.07 -31.81
N GLU A 22 -24.27 -36.29 -31.32
CA GLU A 22 -25.00 -36.95 -30.22
C GLU A 22 -24.16 -37.24 -28.97
N GLU A 23 -22.87 -36.91 -28.95
CA GLU A 23 -22.02 -37.16 -27.79
C GLU A 23 -22.17 -36.02 -26.79
N LYS A 24 -23.05 -36.21 -25.78
CA LYS A 24 -23.09 -35.33 -24.61
C LYS A 24 -21.80 -35.56 -23.82
N SER A 25 -20.79 -34.71 -24.04
CA SER A 25 -19.58 -34.72 -23.22
C SER A 25 -19.97 -34.57 -21.74
N PRO A 26 -19.45 -35.42 -20.83
CA PRO A 26 -19.71 -35.29 -19.40
C PRO A 26 -19.20 -33.92 -18.91
N GLU A 27 -19.87 -33.35 -17.91
CA GLU A 27 -19.43 -32.08 -17.32
C GLU A 27 -18.02 -32.21 -16.74
N GLU A 28 -17.11 -31.35 -17.20
CA GLU A 28 -15.74 -31.31 -16.71
C GLU A 28 -15.67 -30.82 -15.25
N SER A 29 -14.69 -31.33 -14.50
CA SER A 29 -14.41 -30.88 -13.14
C SER A 29 -13.98 -29.40 -13.08
N ARG A 30 -14.14 -28.77 -11.91
CA ARG A 30 -13.75 -27.36 -11.72
C ARG A 30 -12.24 -27.17 -11.83
N MET A 31 -11.85 -26.05 -12.44
CA MET A 31 -10.45 -25.62 -12.49
C MET A 31 -9.89 -25.35 -11.09
N GLN A 32 -8.66 -25.76 -10.85
CA GLN A 32 -7.92 -25.38 -9.66
C GLN A 32 -7.59 -23.87 -9.68
N PRO A 33 -7.61 -23.19 -8.53
CA PRO A 33 -7.28 -21.77 -8.50
C PRO A 33 -5.78 -21.54 -8.79
N PRO A 34 -5.38 -20.38 -9.31
CA PRO A 34 -3.99 -20.07 -9.64
C PRO A 34 -3.01 -20.25 -8.48
N THR A 35 -1.73 -20.46 -8.78
CA THR A 35 -0.69 -20.48 -7.76
C THR A 35 -0.33 -19.06 -7.30
N VAL A 36 -0.10 -18.88 -6.00
CA VAL A 36 0.19 -17.57 -5.42
C VAL A 36 1.44 -17.65 -4.54
N VAL A 37 2.34 -16.67 -4.67
CA VAL A 37 3.37 -16.42 -3.68
C VAL A 37 2.92 -15.30 -2.76
N VAL A 38 2.97 -15.49 -1.44
CA VAL A 38 2.78 -14.41 -0.46
C VAL A 38 4.15 -13.97 0.04
N ALA A 39 4.51 -12.71 -0.21
CA ALA A 39 5.76 -12.11 0.23
C ALA A 39 5.56 -11.32 1.53
N ILE A 40 6.21 -11.77 2.59
CA ILE A 40 6.18 -11.18 3.94
C ILE A 40 7.57 -10.58 4.21
N ILE A 41 7.63 -9.26 4.37
CA ILE A 41 8.85 -8.55 4.80
C ILE A 41 8.53 -7.91 6.15
N ALA A 42 9.22 -8.33 7.21
CA ALA A 42 8.90 -7.96 8.57
C ALA A 42 10.05 -7.20 9.25
N ARG A 43 9.75 -6.00 9.73
CA ARG A 43 10.65 -5.18 10.55
C ARG A 43 9.90 -4.59 11.74
N ASN A 44 10.29 -4.94 12.96
CA ASN A 44 9.73 -4.45 14.22
C ASN A 44 8.19 -4.48 14.25
N ALA A 45 7.64 -5.63 13.89
CA ALA A 45 6.21 -5.87 13.69
C ALA A 45 5.63 -6.86 14.72
N ALA A 46 6.33 -7.13 15.83
CA ALA A 46 5.89 -8.13 16.81
C ALA A 46 4.47 -7.88 17.34
N HIS A 47 4.09 -6.61 17.47
CA HIS A 47 2.75 -6.19 17.91
C HIS A 47 1.63 -6.47 16.91
N ALA A 48 1.93 -6.51 15.61
CA ALA A 48 0.94 -6.68 14.54
C ALA A 48 0.91 -8.10 13.96
N LEU A 49 2.04 -8.82 14.03
CA LEU A 49 2.21 -10.14 13.43
C LEU A 49 1.13 -11.16 13.80
N PRO A 50 0.70 -11.32 15.07
CA PRO A 50 -0.34 -12.31 15.40
C PRO A 50 -1.65 -12.07 14.64
N TYR A 51 -2.05 -10.80 14.50
CA TYR A 51 -3.27 -10.43 13.76
C TYR A 51 -3.08 -10.63 12.26
N TYR A 52 -1.92 -10.27 11.74
CA TYR A 52 -1.58 -10.38 10.32
C TYR A 52 -1.53 -11.84 9.89
N LEU A 53 -0.83 -12.69 10.64
CA LEU A 53 -0.68 -14.11 10.37
C LEU A 53 -2.02 -14.84 10.49
N GLY A 54 -2.80 -14.53 11.53
CA GLY A 54 -4.17 -15.05 11.66
C GLY A 54 -5.08 -14.63 10.49
N ALA A 55 -4.91 -13.43 9.93
CA ALA A 55 -5.63 -13.01 8.73
C ALA A 55 -5.20 -13.79 7.48
N LEU A 56 -3.89 -14.06 7.31
CA LEU A 56 -3.39 -14.91 6.21
C LEU A 56 -3.90 -16.34 6.30
N GLU A 57 -3.95 -16.91 7.50
CA GLU A 57 -4.53 -18.22 7.76
C GLU A 57 -6.01 -18.27 7.36
N ARG A 58 -6.78 -17.23 7.65
CA ARG A 58 -8.21 -17.14 7.32
C ARG A 58 -8.51 -16.85 5.85
N LEU A 59 -7.53 -16.49 5.02
CA LEU A 59 -7.78 -16.30 3.59
C LEU A 59 -8.46 -17.53 3.00
N ASN A 60 -9.61 -17.32 2.38
CA ASN A 60 -10.37 -18.36 1.69
C ASN A 60 -9.65 -18.68 0.38
N TYR A 61 -8.56 -19.45 0.47
CA TYR A 61 -7.75 -19.86 -0.65
C TYR A 61 -7.00 -21.14 -0.27
N PRO A 62 -6.90 -22.15 -1.15
CA PRO A 62 -6.23 -23.39 -0.82
C PRO A 62 -4.76 -23.13 -0.45
N LYS A 63 -4.36 -23.52 0.76
CA LYS A 63 -3.01 -23.24 1.28
C LYS A 63 -1.93 -23.99 0.49
N ASP A 64 -2.25 -25.16 -0.03
CA ASP A 64 -1.42 -25.96 -0.94
C ASP A 64 -1.19 -25.29 -2.32
N ARG A 65 -1.95 -24.22 -2.63
CA ARG A 65 -1.75 -23.35 -3.81
C ARG A 65 -0.98 -22.07 -3.48
N ILE A 66 -0.59 -21.89 -2.21
CA ILE A 66 0.17 -20.73 -1.73
C ILE A 66 1.58 -21.16 -1.32
N SER A 67 2.58 -20.47 -1.84
CA SER A 67 3.95 -20.49 -1.31
C SER A 67 4.21 -19.22 -0.51
N VAL A 68 4.83 -19.33 0.66
CA VAL A 68 5.21 -18.18 1.49
C VAL A 68 6.68 -17.87 1.27
N TRP A 69 6.99 -16.61 1.00
CA TRP A 69 8.34 -16.08 0.99
C TRP A 69 8.45 -15.06 2.12
N ALA A 70 9.26 -15.35 3.14
CA ALA A 70 9.35 -14.53 4.34
C ALA A 70 10.79 -14.07 4.59
N ALA A 71 10.96 -12.78 4.83
CA ALA A 71 12.22 -12.17 5.21
C ALA A 71 12.05 -11.22 6.39
N THR A 72 13.05 -11.17 7.26
CA THR A 72 13.14 -10.17 8.33
C THR A 72 14.19 -9.12 8.01
N ASP A 73 14.00 -7.92 8.53
CA ASP A 73 14.85 -6.77 8.25
C ASP A 73 15.17 -6.01 9.54
N HIS A 74 16.40 -6.13 10.07
CA HIS A 74 16.92 -5.33 11.19
C HIS A 74 15.92 -5.19 12.37
N ASN A 75 15.54 -6.33 12.95
CA ASN A 75 14.61 -6.40 14.08
C ASN A 75 15.32 -6.19 15.42
N VAL A 76 14.71 -5.41 16.31
CA VAL A 76 15.08 -5.28 17.73
C VAL A 76 14.07 -5.92 18.68
N ASP A 77 12.86 -6.21 18.19
CA ASP A 77 11.78 -6.84 18.94
C ASP A 77 11.65 -8.35 18.61
N ASN A 78 10.57 -8.98 19.08
CA ASN A 78 10.34 -10.41 18.92
C ASN A 78 9.85 -10.84 17.52
N THR A 79 9.91 -9.95 16.51
CA THR A 79 9.39 -10.20 15.15
C THR A 79 9.96 -11.47 14.53
N THR A 80 11.28 -11.66 14.61
CA THR A 80 11.95 -12.82 14.00
C THR A 80 11.49 -14.13 14.63
N ALA A 81 11.32 -14.17 15.95
CA ALA A 81 10.92 -15.39 16.63
C ALA A 81 9.46 -15.76 16.33
N ILE A 82 8.54 -14.79 16.40
CA ILE A 82 7.11 -14.99 16.11
C ILE A 82 6.92 -15.50 14.68
N LEU A 83 7.58 -14.84 13.71
CA LEU A 83 7.46 -15.23 12.31
C LEU A 83 8.07 -16.62 12.06
N ARG A 84 9.23 -16.93 12.65
CA ARG A 84 9.87 -18.25 12.53
C ARG A 84 9.00 -19.37 13.10
N GLU A 85 8.40 -19.16 14.28
CA GLU A 85 7.51 -20.15 14.90
C GLU A 85 6.32 -20.45 13.99
N TRP A 86 5.64 -19.40 13.53
CA TRP A 86 4.51 -19.54 12.60
C TRP A 86 4.89 -20.28 11.33
N LEU A 87 6.01 -19.90 10.68
CA LEU A 87 6.48 -20.56 9.47
C LEU A 87 6.77 -22.05 9.70
N THR A 88 7.35 -22.38 10.85
CA THR A 88 7.67 -23.78 11.22
C THR A 88 6.42 -24.61 11.40
N VAL A 89 5.37 -24.07 12.01
CA VAL A 89 4.09 -24.78 12.19
C VAL A 89 3.33 -24.88 10.87
N MET A 90 3.32 -23.81 10.08
CA MET A 90 2.47 -23.66 8.91
C MET A 90 3.05 -24.26 7.62
N GLN A 91 4.35 -24.57 7.58
CA GLN A 91 5.01 -25.16 6.40
C GLN A 91 4.33 -26.43 5.88
N LYS A 92 3.65 -27.21 6.74
CA LYS A 92 2.93 -28.44 6.36
C LYS A 92 1.62 -28.20 5.60
N TYR A 93 1.05 -27.00 5.68
CA TYR A 93 -0.20 -26.63 5.01
C TYR A 93 0.05 -25.85 3.72
N TYR A 94 1.10 -25.03 3.69
CA TYR A 94 1.48 -24.26 2.51
C TYR A 94 2.26 -25.11 1.51
N HIS A 95 2.16 -24.78 0.22
CA HIS A 95 2.91 -25.47 -0.83
C HIS A 95 4.41 -25.48 -0.57
N TYR A 96 4.94 -24.34 -0.14
CA TYR A 96 6.34 -24.14 0.16
C TYR A 96 6.54 -22.92 1.05
N VAL A 97 7.59 -22.95 1.86
CA VAL A 97 8.02 -21.83 2.69
C VAL A 97 9.50 -21.53 2.44
N GLU A 98 9.80 -20.32 2.00
CA GLU A 98 11.16 -19.76 1.95
C GLU A 98 11.35 -18.83 3.15
N TRP A 99 12.35 -19.12 3.99
CA TRP A 99 12.67 -18.33 5.17
C TRP A 99 14.04 -17.65 5.04
N ARG A 100 14.08 -16.34 5.24
CA ARG A 100 15.30 -15.52 5.09
C ARG A 100 15.47 -14.60 6.31
N PRO A 101 16.02 -15.14 7.41
CA PRO A 101 16.24 -14.35 8.62
C PRO A 101 17.39 -13.35 8.43
N MET A 102 17.34 -12.29 9.22
CA MET A 102 18.39 -11.31 9.40
C MET A 102 18.44 -10.93 10.87
N ASP A 103 19.41 -11.49 11.57
CA ASP A 103 19.60 -11.22 13.00
C ASP A 103 20.49 -10.00 13.23
N GLN A 104 21.40 -9.70 12.29
CA GLN A 104 22.31 -8.55 12.37
C GLN A 104 22.54 -7.90 10.99
N PRO A 105 22.80 -6.58 10.96
CA PRO A 105 22.73 -5.65 12.10
C PRO A 105 21.28 -5.37 12.54
N ALA A 106 21.09 -4.82 13.73
CA ALA A 106 19.76 -4.49 14.26
C ALA A 106 19.22 -3.12 13.79
N SER A 107 20.05 -2.31 13.14
CA SER A 107 19.69 -1.02 12.57
C SER A 107 20.54 -0.68 11.34
N TYR A 108 20.06 0.25 10.52
CA TYR A 108 20.84 0.78 9.41
C TYR A 108 21.89 1.77 9.91
N ALA A 109 23.04 1.85 9.24
CA ALA A 109 24.05 2.86 9.53
C ALA A 109 23.45 4.28 9.35
N GLY A 110 23.59 5.12 10.38
CA GLY A 110 23.03 6.48 10.39
C GLY A 110 21.51 6.55 10.60
N GLU A 111 20.86 5.44 10.96
CA GLU A 111 19.45 5.45 11.33
C GLU A 111 19.24 6.16 12.67
N LEU A 112 18.45 7.23 12.68
CA LEU A 112 18.16 8.02 13.90
C LEU A 112 17.10 7.36 14.79
N GLY A 113 16.38 6.37 14.27
CA GLY A 113 15.37 5.61 14.99
C GLY A 113 14.48 4.80 14.05
N PRO A 114 13.55 3.99 14.59
CA PRO A 114 12.76 3.02 13.80
C PRO A 114 11.93 3.62 12.65
N LYS A 115 11.60 4.91 12.77
CA LYS A 115 10.81 5.67 11.79
C LYS A 115 11.67 6.35 10.71
N HIS A 116 12.98 6.37 10.85
CA HIS A 116 13.86 6.95 9.85
C HIS A 116 14.03 5.98 8.67
N TRP A 117 13.90 6.50 7.45
CA TRP A 117 14.09 5.74 6.22
C TRP A 117 15.30 6.29 5.44
N PRO A 118 16.52 5.88 5.81
CA PRO A 118 17.70 6.22 5.01
C PRO A 118 17.64 5.53 3.64
N ASN A 119 18.35 6.08 2.64
CA ASN A 119 18.42 5.50 1.29
C ASN A 119 18.85 4.02 1.28
N SER A 120 19.73 3.63 2.21
CA SER A 120 20.15 2.23 2.40
C SER A 120 18.98 1.30 2.76
N ARG A 121 18.03 1.78 3.57
CA ARG A 121 16.80 1.05 3.91
C ARG A 121 15.87 0.92 2.71
N TYR A 122 15.62 2.00 1.99
CA TYR A 122 14.82 1.94 0.76
C TYR A 122 15.41 0.93 -0.23
N GLU A 123 16.73 0.99 -0.45
CA GLU A 123 17.43 0.07 -1.34
C GLU A 123 17.30 -1.39 -0.89
N TYR A 124 17.52 -1.66 0.40
CA TYR A 124 17.43 -3.03 0.92
C TYR A 124 16.01 -3.60 0.80
N VAL A 125 15.00 -2.81 1.16
CA VAL A 125 13.59 -3.21 0.99
C VAL A 125 13.26 -3.46 -0.48
N MET A 126 13.72 -2.61 -1.41
CA MET A 126 13.55 -2.84 -2.84
C MET A 126 14.25 -4.13 -3.32
N LYS A 127 15.45 -4.43 -2.81
CA LYS A 127 16.16 -5.69 -3.08
C LYS A 127 15.40 -6.90 -2.54
N LEU A 128 14.81 -6.82 -1.34
CA LEU A 128 13.97 -7.89 -0.79
C LEU A 128 12.71 -8.10 -1.65
N LYS A 129 12.01 -7.01 -2.02
CA LYS A 129 10.84 -7.09 -2.92
C LYS A 129 11.21 -7.71 -4.27
N GLN A 130 12.36 -7.34 -4.83
CA GLN A 130 12.88 -7.93 -6.06
C GLN A 130 13.24 -9.41 -5.91
N ALA A 131 13.84 -9.80 -4.78
CA ALA A 131 14.18 -11.20 -4.49
C ALA A 131 12.91 -12.06 -4.41
N ALA A 132 11.86 -11.58 -3.75
CA ALA A 132 10.56 -12.24 -3.72
C ALA A 132 9.93 -12.37 -5.12
N LEU A 133 10.01 -11.31 -5.94
CA LEU A 133 9.52 -11.34 -7.33
C LEU A 133 10.27 -12.38 -8.17
N ASN A 134 11.59 -12.43 -8.03
CA ASN A 134 12.44 -13.40 -8.72
C ASN A 134 12.14 -14.82 -8.25
N PHE A 135 11.92 -15.03 -6.96
CA PHE A 135 11.50 -16.31 -6.40
C PHE A 135 10.17 -16.78 -7.01
N ALA A 136 9.16 -15.90 -7.05
CA ALA A 136 7.86 -16.23 -7.63
C ALA A 136 7.94 -16.59 -9.12
N ARG A 137 8.73 -15.84 -9.90
CA ARG A 137 8.98 -16.16 -11.32
C ARG A 137 9.67 -17.50 -11.50
N LYS A 138 10.70 -17.81 -10.71
CA LYS A 138 11.43 -19.09 -10.78
C LYS A 138 10.53 -20.28 -10.42
N ARG A 139 9.54 -20.05 -9.56
CA ARG A 139 8.54 -21.04 -9.14
C ARG A 139 7.34 -21.17 -10.08
N TRP A 140 7.31 -20.43 -11.19
CA TRP A 140 6.17 -20.39 -12.10
C TRP A 140 4.85 -20.00 -11.40
N ALA A 141 4.93 -19.14 -10.38
CA ALA A 141 3.74 -18.66 -9.71
C ALA A 141 2.90 -17.78 -10.65
N ASP A 142 1.59 -17.97 -10.65
CA ASP A 142 0.67 -17.17 -11.45
C ASP A 142 0.55 -15.73 -10.89
N TYR A 143 0.60 -15.62 -9.57
CA TYR A 143 0.51 -14.35 -8.85
C TYR A 143 1.54 -14.24 -7.72
N ILE A 144 1.87 -13.00 -7.35
CA ILE A 144 2.56 -12.68 -6.09
C ILE A 144 1.81 -11.57 -5.35
N LEU A 145 1.47 -11.84 -4.08
CA LEU A 145 0.88 -10.90 -3.14
C LEU A 145 1.99 -10.35 -2.24
N TYR A 146 2.20 -9.04 -2.29
CA TYR A 146 2.93 -8.32 -1.25
C TYR A 146 1.91 -7.80 -0.24
N ALA A 147 2.13 -8.06 1.03
CA ALA A 147 1.30 -7.52 2.10
C ALA A 147 2.19 -7.12 3.27
N ASP A 148 2.31 -5.81 3.52
CA ASP A 148 3.04 -5.30 4.68
C ASP A 148 2.42 -5.84 5.99
N THR A 149 3.26 -6.10 6.98
CA THR A 149 2.90 -6.85 8.21
C THR A 149 1.97 -6.10 9.16
N ASP A 150 1.67 -4.84 8.87
CA ASP A 150 0.69 -4.00 9.55
C ASP A 150 -0.65 -3.89 8.81
N ASN A 151 -0.83 -4.60 7.69
CA ASN A 151 -2.07 -4.65 6.92
C ASN A 151 -2.84 -5.94 7.21
N ILE A 152 -3.94 -5.82 7.94
CA ILE A 152 -4.74 -6.97 8.37
C ILE A 152 -5.86 -7.20 7.36
N LEU A 153 -5.73 -8.26 6.55
CA LEU A 153 -6.73 -8.67 5.56
C LEU A 153 -7.93 -9.30 6.25
N THR A 154 -8.86 -8.46 6.72
CA THR A 154 -10.02 -8.92 7.48
C THR A 154 -11.05 -9.63 6.63
N ASN A 155 -11.15 -9.32 5.34
CA ASN A 155 -12.01 -10.08 4.42
C ASN A 155 -11.27 -11.33 3.91
N PRO A 156 -11.72 -12.55 4.25
CA PRO A 156 -11.15 -13.81 3.77
C PRO A 156 -11.06 -13.93 2.24
N ASP A 157 -11.98 -13.31 1.51
CA ASP A 157 -12.10 -13.42 0.05
C ASP A 157 -11.24 -12.41 -0.71
N THR A 158 -10.49 -11.55 -0.01
CA THR A 158 -9.68 -10.46 -0.60
C THR A 158 -8.79 -10.93 -1.75
N LEU A 159 -8.11 -12.07 -1.59
CA LEU A 159 -7.22 -12.63 -2.61
C LEU A 159 -8.00 -13.07 -3.86
N GLN A 160 -9.12 -13.78 -3.68
CA GLN A 160 -9.96 -14.23 -4.79
C GLN A 160 -10.55 -13.04 -5.56
N LEU A 161 -11.07 -12.04 -4.84
CA LEU A 161 -11.64 -10.82 -5.44
C LEU A 161 -10.61 -10.09 -6.29
N MET A 162 -9.37 -9.94 -5.81
CA MET A 162 -8.29 -9.32 -6.59
C MET A 162 -7.85 -10.15 -7.81
N ILE A 163 -7.86 -11.48 -7.70
CA ILE A 163 -7.56 -12.38 -8.83
C ILE A 163 -8.64 -12.27 -9.91
N ALA A 164 -9.91 -12.19 -9.51
CA ALA A 164 -11.05 -12.09 -10.42
C ALA A 164 -11.01 -10.83 -11.30
N GLU A 165 -10.48 -9.72 -10.77
CA GLU A 165 -10.30 -8.46 -11.50
C GLU A 165 -9.32 -8.55 -12.69
N ASN A 166 -8.48 -9.60 -12.73
CA ASN A 166 -7.56 -9.90 -13.83
C ASN A 166 -6.71 -8.68 -14.28
N LYS A 167 -6.26 -7.87 -13.33
CA LYS A 167 -5.36 -6.73 -13.57
C LYS A 167 -3.89 -7.13 -13.41
N SER A 168 -2.99 -6.37 -14.03
CA SER A 168 -1.55 -6.62 -13.89
C SER A 168 -1.05 -6.30 -12.49
N VAL A 169 -1.54 -5.18 -11.94
CA VAL A 169 -1.26 -4.73 -10.58
C VAL A 169 -2.56 -4.24 -9.99
N ILE A 170 -2.92 -4.80 -8.84
CA ILE A 170 -4.13 -4.42 -8.09
C ILE A 170 -3.83 -4.35 -6.60
N ALA A 171 -4.42 -3.38 -5.91
CA ALA A 171 -4.38 -3.27 -4.47
C ALA A 171 -5.82 -3.23 -3.93
N PRO A 172 -6.10 -3.92 -2.82
CA PRO A 172 -7.35 -3.71 -2.11
C PRO A 172 -7.27 -2.35 -1.41
N MET A 173 -8.35 -1.57 -1.41
CA MET A 173 -8.39 -0.37 -0.61
C MET A 173 -8.36 -0.76 0.87
N LEU A 174 -7.32 -0.31 1.57
CA LEU A 174 -7.18 -0.53 3.00
C LEU A 174 -7.80 0.63 3.77
N ASP A 175 -8.56 0.28 4.80
CA ASP A 175 -9.14 1.26 5.71
C ASP A 175 -8.10 1.75 6.72
N SER A 176 -8.21 3.03 7.04
CA SER A 176 -7.22 3.74 7.83
C SER A 176 -7.80 4.92 8.59
N GLN A 177 -7.12 5.35 9.65
CA GLN A 177 -7.49 6.55 10.39
C GLN A 177 -7.17 7.82 9.58
N GLY A 178 -8.08 8.80 9.63
CA GLY A 178 -7.93 10.10 8.98
C GLY A 178 -8.08 10.06 7.45
N ALA A 179 -7.23 10.79 6.72
CA ALA A 179 -7.29 10.89 5.26
C ALA A 179 -6.23 10.05 4.53
N TYR A 180 -5.35 9.32 5.22
CA TYR A 180 -4.24 8.55 4.62
C TYR A 180 -4.76 7.28 3.91
N SER A 181 -4.27 6.87 2.74
CA SER A 181 -4.68 5.58 2.13
C SER A 181 -3.51 4.87 1.43
N ASN A 182 -3.75 3.60 1.05
CA ASN A 182 -2.78 2.78 0.34
C ASN A 182 -2.72 3.04 -1.19
N PHE A 183 -3.30 4.15 -1.66
CA PHE A 183 -3.31 4.54 -3.07
C PHE A 183 -3.28 6.06 -3.22
N TRP A 184 -2.79 6.57 -4.35
CA TRP A 184 -2.88 7.99 -4.68
C TRP A 184 -3.72 8.18 -5.94
N CYS A 185 -4.62 9.17 -5.96
CA CYS A 185 -5.39 9.52 -7.17
C CYS A 185 -4.66 10.51 -8.09
N GLY A 186 -3.50 11.02 -7.69
CA GLY A 186 -2.73 11.99 -8.46
C GLY A 186 -1.25 11.96 -8.10
N ILE A 187 -0.41 12.27 -9.08
CA ILE A 187 1.02 12.50 -8.91
C ILE A 187 1.45 13.81 -9.57
N THR A 188 2.45 14.47 -9.01
CA THR A 188 3.12 15.62 -9.63
C THR A 188 4.06 15.15 -10.75
N PRO A 189 4.53 16.04 -11.65
CA PRO A 189 5.54 15.70 -12.64
C PRO A 189 6.83 15.10 -12.03
N GLN A 190 7.16 15.48 -10.79
CA GLN A 190 8.29 15.00 -10.01
C GLN A 190 8.03 13.67 -9.29
N GLY A 191 6.85 13.04 -9.47
CA GLY A 191 6.53 11.73 -8.90
C GLY A 191 5.99 11.77 -7.46
N TYR A 192 5.78 12.96 -6.90
CA TYR A 192 5.20 13.10 -5.56
C TYR A 192 3.68 13.07 -5.59
N TYR A 193 3.12 12.85 -4.40
CA TYR A 193 1.70 12.84 -4.16
C TYR A 193 0.97 14.13 -4.60
N ARG A 194 -0.18 13.98 -5.26
CA ARG A 194 -1.09 15.10 -5.60
C ARG A 194 -2.54 14.76 -5.24
N ARG A 195 -3.22 15.68 -4.53
CA ARG A 195 -4.66 15.60 -4.22
C ARG A 195 -5.48 15.87 -5.48
N THR A 196 -6.55 15.10 -5.65
CA THR A 196 -7.51 15.25 -6.75
C THR A 196 -8.94 15.14 -6.20
N ALA A 197 -9.90 15.70 -6.93
CA ALA A 197 -11.32 15.65 -6.57
C ALA A 197 -11.87 14.22 -6.43
N GLU A 198 -11.25 13.26 -7.11
CA GLU A 198 -11.65 11.84 -7.07
C GLU A 198 -11.27 11.12 -5.78
N TYR A 199 -10.38 11.70 -4.96
CA TYR A 199 -9.83 10.96 -3.83
C TYR A 199 -10.84 10.65 -2.74
N PHE A 200 -11.51 11.67 -2.20
CA PHE A 200 -12.48 11.47 -1.11
C PHE A 200 -13.68 10.62 -1.55
N PRO A 201 -14.28 10.83 -2.73
CA PRO A 201 -15.31 9.93 -3.24
C PRO A 201 -14.86 8.47 -3.34
N THR A 202 -13.61 8.21 -3.75
CA THR A 202 -13.04 6.86 -3.81
C THR A 202 -12.81 6.29 -2.41
N ARG A 203 -12.17 7.07 -1.53
CA ARG A 203 -11.87 6.67 -0.14
C ARG A 203 -13.12 6.36 0.67
N HIS A 204 -14.14 7.21 0.57
CA HIS A 204 -15.41 7.04 1.27
C HIS A 204 -16.35 6.05 0.59
N ARG A 205 -15.87 5.35 -0.47
CA ARG A 205 -16.65 4.35 -1.20
C ARG A 205 -17.97 4.88 -1.78
N HIS A 206 -18.03 6.17 -2.09
CA HIS A 206 -19.16 6.74 -2.84
C HIS A 206 -19.25 6.12 -4.24
N ARG A 207 -18.11 5.65 -4.77
CA ARG A 207 -18.04 4.83 -5.98
C ARG A 207 -17.41 3.49 -5.62
N LEU A 208 -18.11 2.41 -5.95
CA LEU A 208 -17.63 1.04 -5.81
C LEU A 208 -17.05 0.53 -7.14
N GLY A 209 -16.01 -0.29 -7.06
CA GLY A 209 -15.33 -0.86 -8.22
C GLY A 209 -13.81 -0.80 -8.16
N CYS A 210 -13.20 -1.00 -9.33
CA CYS A 210 -11.77 -1.09 -9.55
C CYS A 210 -11.31 0.11 -10.38
N PHE A 211 -10.51 1.00 -9.80
CA PHE A 211 -10.17 2.30 -10.37
C PHE A 211 -8.70 2.39 -10.78
N PRO A 212 -8.39 2.93 -11.97
CA PRO A 212 -7.01 3.22 -12.32
C PRO A 212 -6.50 4.38 -11.45
N VAL A 213 -5.33 4.17 -10.85
CA VAL A 213 -4.64 5.14 -10.00
C VAL A 213 -3.18 5.25 -10.42
N PRO A 214 -2.49 6.38 -10.19
CA PRO A 214 -1.06 6.49 -10.48
C PRO A 214 -0.15 5.71 -9.54
N MET A 215 -0.62 5.32 -8.35
CA MET A 215 0.22 4.68 -7.34
C MET A 215 -0.65 3.87 -6.38
N VAL A 216 -0.16 2.68 -6.02
CA VAL A 216 -0.64 1.83 -4.93
C VAL A 216 0.55 1.35 -4.10
N HIS A 217 0.33 1.09 -2.82
CA HIS A 217 1.36 0.58 -1.92
C HIS A 217 0.75 -0.27 -0.79
N SER A 218 1.58 -0.68 0.17
CA SER A 218 1.22 -1.46 1.36
C SER A 218 0.78 -2.90 1.09
N THR A 219 -0.32 -3.12 0.37
CA THR A 219 -0.75 -4.46 -0.07
C THR A 219 -1.06 -4.43 -1.56
N VAL A 220 -0.38 -5.28 -2.33
CA VAL A 220 -0.47 -5.29 -3.79
C VAL A 220 -0.37 -6.72 -4.32
N LEU A 221 -1.28 -7.11 -5.20
CA LEU A 221 -1.24 -8.35 -5.97
C LEU A 221 -0.73 -8.08 -7.39
N LEU A 222 0.26 -8.84 -7.82
CA LEU A 222 0.81 -8.81 -9.18
C LEU A 222 0.41 -10.07 -9.94
N ASN A 223 -0.11 -9.91 -11.16
CA ASN A 223 -0.45 -11.01 -12.06
C ASN A 223 0.73 -11.32 -12.99
N LEU A 224 1.53 -12.32 -12.63
CA LEU A 224 2.77 -12.66 -13.33
C LEU A 224 2.53 -13.32 -14.70
N ARG A 225 1.30 -13.74 -14.98
CA ARG A 225 0.90 -14.34 -16.26
C ARG A 225 0.84 -13.34 -17.41
N LYS A 226 0.74 -12.04 -17.11
CA LYS A 226 0.66 -11.00 -18.15
C LYS A 226 2.04 -10.68 -18.72
N GLU A 227 2.15 -10.62 -20.04
CA GLU A 227 3.43 -10.47 -20.75
C GLU A 227 4.25 -9.25 -20.28
N GLY A 228 3.60 -8.10 -20.10
CA GLY A 228 4.25 -6.87 -19.63
C GLY A 228 4.94 -7.03 -18.26
N MET A 229 4.45 -7.95 -17.42
CA MET A 229 4.97 -8.17 -16.08
C MET A 229 6.33 -8.87 -16.06
N LYS A 230 6.82 -9.39 -17.20
CA LYS A 230 8.21 -9.90 -17.33
C LYS A 230 9.25 -8.81 -17.12
N LYS A 231 8.94 -7.56 -17.50
CA LYS A 231 9.86 -6.41 -17.41
C LYS A 231 9.75 -5.62 -16.10
N LEU A 232 8.80 -5.99 -15.22
CA LEU A 232 8.64 -5.34 -13.93
C LEU A 232 9.84 -5.62 -13.02
N ALA A 233 10.31 -4.57 -12.34
CA ALA A 233 11.34 -4.68 -11.33
C ALA A 233 11.06 -3.72 -10.17
N PHE A 234 11.35 -4.15 -8.95
CA PHE A 234 11.50 -3.29 -7.78
C PHE A 234 12.93 -2.77 -7.66
N TYR A 235 13.91 -3.55 -8.15
CA TYR A 235 15.33 -3.20 -8.12
C TYR A 235 16.10 -3.89 -9.26
N PRO A 236 17.11 -3.25 -9.88
CA PRO A 236 17.46 -1.84 -9.73
C PRO A 236 16.35 -0.93 -10.28
N PRO A 237 16.30 0.36 -9.89
CA PRO A 237 15.41 1.33 -10.50
C PRO A 237 15.58 1.38 -12.03
N HIS A 238 14.53 1.77 -12.73
CA HIS A 238 14.59 1.93 -14.19
C HIS A 238 15.68 2.94 -14.57
N LYS A 239 16.39 2.71 -15.67
CA LYS A 239 17.50 3.56 -16.14
C LYS A 239 17.14 5.05 -16.29
N ASP A 240 15.88 5.32 -16.64
CA ASP A 240 15.35 6.68 -16.87
C ASP A 240 14.67 7.25 -15.60
N TYR A 241 14.90 6.67 -14.43
CA TYR A 241 14.29 7.10 -13.16
C TYR A 241 14.93 8.39 -12.65
N SER A 242 14.11 9.42 -12.44
CA SER A 242 14.54 10.75 -11.98
C SER A 242 13.70 11.28 -10.79
N TRP A 243 12.88 10.42 -10.20
CA TRP A 243 11.99 10.75 -9.09
C TRP A 243 12.68 10.49 -7.72
N PRO A 244 12.07 10.89 -6.60
CA PRO A 244 12.62 10.65 -5.26
C PRO A 244 12.93 9.19 -5.00
N TYR A 245 14.03 8.89 -4.32
CA TYR A 245 14.43 7.51 -4.02
C TYR A 245 13.61 6.91 -2.87
N ASP A 246 12.41 6.43 -3.21
CA ASP A 246 11.44 5.82 -2.30
C ASP A 246 10.90 4.53 -2.95
N ASP A 247 10.76 3.46 -2.18
CA ASP A 247 10.38 2.15 -2.70
C ASP A 247 9.02 2.13 -3.41
N ILE A 248 8.05 2.94 -2.97
CA ILE A 248 6.72 3.00 -3.57
C ILE A 248 6.70 3.84 -4.84
N ILE A 249 7.52 4.89 -4.89
CA ILE A 249 7.62 5.80 -6.03
C ILE A 249 8.42 5.11 -7.15
N VAL A 250 9.52 4.45 -6.81
CA VAL A 250 10.31 3.62 -7.75
C VAL A 250 9.43 2.53 -8.35
N PHE A 251 8.65 1.83 -7.52
CA PHE A 251 7.73 0.80 -7.99
C PHE A 251 6.64 1.36 -8.93
N ALA A 252 6.02 2.48 -8.57
CA ALA A 252 5.00 3.12 -9.40
C ALA A 252 5.57 3.56 -10.76
N PHE A 253 6.79 4.11 -10.78
CA PHE A 253 7.48 4.45 -12.02
C PHE A 253 7.80 3.20 -12.85
N SER A 254 8.29 2.13 -12.22
CA SER A 254 8.58 0.86 -12.89
C SER A 254 7.33 0.30 -13.59
N CYS A 255 6.18 0.34 -12.90
CA CYS A 255 4.89 0.00 -13.49
C CYS A 255 4.59 0.91 -14.69
N ARG A 256 4.66 2.23 -14.52
CA ARG A 256 4.44 3.20 -15.62
C ARG A 256 5.33 2.95 -16.85
N ALA A 257 6.60 2.63 -16.64
CA ALA A 257 7.57 2.43 -17.70
C ALA A 257 7.29 1.18 -18.56
N ILE A 258 6.72 0.12 -17.97
CA ILE A 258 6.26 -1.06 -18.72
C ILE A 258 5.12 -0.65 -19.68
N TYR A 259 4.21 0.21 -19.23
CA TYR A 259 3.00 0.54 -19.98
C TYR A 259 3.25 1.49 -21.14
N LEU A 260 4.15 2.46 -20.98
CA LEU A 260 4.56 3.32 -22.10
C LEU A 260 5.11 2.52 -23.30
N LYS A 261 5.57 1.29 -23.07
CA LYS A 261 6.07 0.39 -24.13
C LYS A 261 5.01 -0.58 -24.68
N VAL A 262 3.86 -0.76 -24.02
CA VAL A 262 2.88 -1.82 -24.34
C VAL A 262 1.51 -1.27 -24.75
N SER A 263 1.02 -0.15 -24.19
CA SER A 263 -0.33 0.38 -24.50
C SER A 263 -0.60 1.76 -23.85
N ARG A 264 -1.38 2.64 -24.52
CA ARG A 264 -1.73 4.01 -24.08
C ARG A 264 -2.78 4.05 -22.94
N GLY A 265 -2.45 3.58 -21.72
CA GLY A 265 -3.34 3.69 -20.55
C GLY A 265 -2.71 3.27 -19.21
N GLN A 266 -3.10 3.91 -18.11
CA GLN A 266 -2.55 3.73 -16.74
C GLN A 266 -3.12 2.48 -16.06
N GLN A 267 -2.27 1.64 -15.43
CA GLN A 267 -2.64 0.25 -15.11
C GLN A 267 -2.45 -0.19 -13.65
N LEU A 268 -2.13 0.72 -12.73
CA LEU A 268 -2.24 0.41 -11.30
C LEU A 268 -3.71 0.57 -10.91
N HIS A 269 -4.27 -0.43 -10.26
CA HIS A 269 -5.67 -0.41 -9.89
C HIS A 269 -5.85 -0.47 -8.37
N ALA A 270 -6.68 0.40 -7.83
CA ALA A 270 -7.18 0.30 -6.46
C ALA A 270 -8.63 -0.19 -6.50
N THR A 271 -8.94 -1.26 -5.76
CA THR A 271 -10.30 -1.80 -5.70
C THR A 271 -10.99 -1.49 -4.38
N THR A 272 -12.24 -1.08 -4.47
CA THR A 272 -13.13 -0.76 -3.34
C THR A 272 -14.16 -1.85 -3.08
N LEU A 273 -14.03 -3.01 -3.76
CA LEU A 273 -15.07 -4.05 -3.85
C LEU A 273 -15.46 -4.74 -2.53
N SER A 274 -14.84 -4.39 -1.39
CA SER A 274 -15.37 -4.67 -0.05
C SER A 274 -14.55 -3.93 1.02
N ASN A 275 -14.96 -4.01 2.30
CA ASN A 275 -14.09 -3.68 3.44
C ASN A 275 -12.98 -4.75 3.54
N CYS A 276 -12.01 -4.68 2.62
CA CYS A 276 -11.06 -5.76 2.39
C CYS A 276 -10.09 -5.95 3.56
N ALA A 277 -9.70 -4.86 4.23
CA ALA A 277 -8.59 -4.87 5.18
C ALA A 277 -8.44 -3.55 5.94
N TYR A 278 -7.72 -3.60 7.07
CA TYR A 278 -7.35 -2.45 7.88
C TYR A 278 -5.84 -2.28 7.99
N ILE A 279 -5.36 -1.04 7.98
CA ILE A 279 -3.98 -0.70 8.37
C ILE A 279 -3.98 -0.47 9.89
N VAL A 280 -3.26 -1.30 10.65
CA VAL A 280 -3.16 -1.15 12.11
C VAL A 280 -2.35 0.10 12.49
N ASN A 281 -1.44 0.54 11.60
CA ASN A 281 -0.53 1.65 11.81
C ASN A 281 -0.69 2.77 10.76
N CYS A 282 -1.87 3.39 10.72
CA CYS A 282 -2.18 4.46 9.75
C CYS A 282 -1.34 5.73 9.90
N ILE A 283 -0.66 5.88 11.03
CA ILE A 283 0.07 7.09 11.39
C ILE A 283 1.44 7.15 10.69
N PHE A 284 1.99 6.03 10.23
CA PHE A 284 3.45 5.88 10.19
C PHE A 284 4.15 6.18 8.87
N ARG A 285 3.44 6.39 7.76
CA ARG A 285 4.09 6.63 6.45
C ARG A 285 3.94 8.03 5.87
N LYS A 286 3.23 8.96 6.54
CA LYS A 286 3.09 10.31 5.97
C LYS A 286 2.87 11.48 6.93
N PHE A 287 2.68 11.27 8.23
CA PHE A 287 2.53 12.37 9.17
C PHE A 287 3.73 12.48 10.12
N PHE A 288 4.56 13.46 9.78
CA PHE A 288 5.20 14.43 10.66
C PHE A 288 6.17 13.98 11.78
N LEU A 289 7.25 14.78 11.77
CA LEU A 289 8.09 15.25 12.86
C LEU A 289 7.69 14.89 14.30
N SER A 290 8.70 14.34 14.99
CA SER A 290 8.96 14.32 16.44
C SER A 290 7.86 13.84 17.38
N CYS A 291 8.01 12.59 17.86
CA CYS A 291 8.09 12.41 19.31
C CYS A 291 9.56 12.06 19.62
N SER A 292 10.38 13.09 19.87
CA SER A 292 11.72 12.92 20.44
C SER A 292 11.61 12.27 21.83
N GLU A 293 12.65 11.54 22.24
CA GLU A 293 12.78 11.05 23.62
C GLU A 293 12.83 12.21 24.63
N GLU A 294 13.32 13.38 24.20
CA GLU A 294 13.23 14.65 24.92
C GLU A 294 11.79 14.98 25.32
N TYR A 295 10.81 14.87 24.41
CA TYR A 295 9.41 15.14 24.73
C TYR A 295 8.84 14.19 25.80
N LYS A 296 9.29 12.93 25.81
CA LYS A 296 8.84 11.95 26.81
C LYS A 296 9.41 12.24 28.19
N SER A 297 10.56 12.91 28.28
CA SER A 297 11.22 13.24 29.55
C SER A 297 10.44 14.28 30.38
N HIS A 298 9.62 15.12 29.75
CA HIS A 298 8.81 16.13 30.44
C HIS A 298 7.59 15.55 31.18
N PHE A 299 7.21 14.30 30.89
CA PHE A 299 6.06 13.65 31.51
C PHE A 299 6.53 12.53 32.45
N LEU A 300 6.77 12.90 33.72
CA LEU A 300 7.27 12.01 34.76
C LEU A 300 6.31 10.84 35.07
N ASN A 301 5.00 11.11 35.07
CA ASN A 301 3.96 10.12 35.33
C ASN A 301 3.18 9.79 34.06
N ARG A 302 3.45 8.63 33.46
CA ARG A 302 2.82 8.13 32.23
C ARG A 302 1.82 7.00 32.53
N ASN A 303 0.90 7.27 33.46
CA ASN A 303 -0.12 6.31 33.90
C ASN A 303 -1.48 6.51 33.21
N LEU A 304 -1.59 7.45 32.27
CA LEU A 304 -2.81 7.66 31.49
C LEU A 304 -3.00 6.49 30.51
N GLN A 305 -4.04 5.70 30.75
CA GLN A 305 -4.47 4.67 29.82
C GLN A 305 -5.35 5.31 28.75
N ALA A 306 -4.81 5.47 27.54
CA ALA A 306 -5.57 5.92 26.39
C ALA A 306 -6.19 4.71 25.69
N PHE A 307 -7.52 4.70 25.55
CA PHE A 307 -8.25 3.67 24.85
C PHE A 307 -8.68 4.21 23.48
N SER A 308 -8.43 3.44 22.42
CA SER A 308 -8.91 3.75 21.07
C SER A 308 -10.15 2.93 20.78
N THR A 309 -11.23 3.58 20.35
CA THR A 309 -12.49 2.91 20.01
C THR A 309 -12.56 2.66 18.50
N ARG A 310 -13.16 1.52 18.12
CA ARG A 310 -13.55 1.25 16.74
C ARG A 310 -15.02 0.80 16.70
N PRO A 311 -15.90 1.45 15.91
CA PRO A 311 -15.65 2.64 15.08
C PRO A 311 -15.29 3.89 15.90
N LEU A 312 -14.82 4.94 15.22
CA LEU A 312 -14.62 6.24 15.86
C LEU A 312 -15.96 6.69 16.45
N LEU A 313 -15.95 7.12 17.71
CA LEU A 313 -17.15 7.70 18.33
C LEU A 313 -17.43 9.09 17.76
N VAL A 314 -16.38 9.79 17.35
CA VAL A 314 -16.43 11.13 16.75
C VAL A 314 -15.39 11.16 15.63
N GLU A 315 -15.80 11.62 14.45
CA GLU A 315 -14.90 11.86 13.32
C GLU A 315 -14.84 13.35 13.00
N PRO A 316 -13.66 13.88 12.66
CA PRO A 316 -13.52 15.29 12.29
C PRO A 316 -14.30 15.55 10.99
N CYS A 317 -15.19 16.56 11.03
CA CYS A 317 -15.95 16.98 9.85
C CYS A 317 -15.11 17.82 8.88
N HIS A 318 -14.01 18.42 9.37
CA HIS A 318 -13.10 19.27 8.62
C HIS A 318 -11.66 19.00 9.06
N TYR A 319 -10.72 19.20 8.15
CA TYR A 319 -9.28 19.01 8.38
C TYR A 319 -8.54 20.34 8.26
N ALA A 320 -7.35 20.42 8.88
CA ALA A 320 -6.47 21.57 8.71
C ALA A 320 -6.19 21.82 7.21
N GLY A 321 -6.35 23.08 6.77
CA GLY A 321 -6.26 23.49 5.37
C GLY A 321 -7.57 23.45 4.57
N ASP A 322 -8.70 23.05 5.18
CA ASP A 322 -10.00 23.11 4.50
C ASP A 322 -10.49 24.57 4.36
N PRO A 323 -11.07 24.94 3.20
CA PRO A 323 -11.57 26.29 2.99
C PRO A 323 -12.62 26.64 4.04
N GLN A 324 -12.51 27.82 4.65
CA GLN A 324 -13.44 28.35 5.68
C GLN A 324 -13.37 27.68 7.06
N TRP A 325 -12.42 26.77 7.30
CA TRP A 325 -12.19 26.18 8.62
C TRP A 325 -10.79 26.51 9.13
N VAL A 326 -10.72 26.89 10.40
CA VAL A 326 -9.46 27.21 11.09
C VAL A 326 -9.29 26.20 12.21
N SER A 327 -8.23 25.40 12.16
CA SER A 327 -7.84 24.53 13.28
C SER A 327 -6.96 25.30 14.26
N ASP A 328 -7.15 25.11 15.56
CA ASP A 328 -6.32 25.68 16.64
C ASP A 328 -4.83 25.27 16.53
N THR A 329 -4.57 24.20 15.78
CA THR A 329 -3.24 23.67 15.47
C THR A 329 -2.73 24.00 14.06
N GLU A 330 -3.52 24.69 13.24
CA GLU A 330 -3.16 25.00 11.84
C GLU A 330 -2.00 25.98 11.72
N THR A 331 -1.87 26.86 12.72
CA THR A 331 -0.87 27.93 12.78
C THR A 331 0.22 27.66 13.81
N SER A 332 0.18 26.52 14.51
CA SER A 332 1.20 26.18 15.51
C SER A 332 2.51 25.72 14.87
N THR A 333 3.63 26.32 15.29
CA THR A 333 4.95 25.76 15.06
C THR A 333 5.10 24.44 15.83
N LEU A 334 6.01 23.59 15.37
CA LEU A 334 6.56 22.53 16.23
C LEU A 334 7.00 23.20 17.54
N TRP A 335 6.53 22.65 18.67
CA TRP A 335 6.49 23.24 20.01
C TRP A 335 7.81 23.84 20.56
N ASP A 336 8.96 23.63 19.88
CA ASP A 336 10.28 24.15 20.28
C ASP A 336 10.98 25.03 19.22
N ASN A 337 10.27 25.57 18.22
CA ASN A 337 10.87 26.50 17.27
C ASN A 337 10.26 27.90 17.35
N ASP A 338 10.54 28.59 18.46
CA ASP A 338 10.15 29.99 18.71
C ASP A 338 10.83 30.99 17.75
N ALA A 339 11.80 30.55 16.95
CA ALA A 339 12.44 31.38 15.92
C ALA A 339 11.57 31.54 14.65
N VAL A 340 10.52 30.72 14.49
CA VAL A 340 9.60 30.78 13.35
C VAL A 340 8.35 31.54 13.77
N ARG A 341 8.17 32.72 13.18
CA ARG A 341 7.01 33.56 13.43
C ARG A 341 5.76 32.91 12.84
N THR A 342 4.77 32.62 13.68
CA THR A 342 3.45 32.20 13.24
C THR A 342 2.59 33.42 12.90
N ASP A 343 1.58 33.21 12.06
CA ASP A 343 0.51 34.17 11.74
C ASP A 343 -0.48 34.35 12.89
N TRP A 344 -0.38 33.53 13.94
CA TRP A 344 -1.17 33.62 15.16
C TRP A 344 -0.74 34.81 16.04
N ARG A 345 -1.57 35.84 16.14
CA ARG A 345 -1.31 37.05 16.96
C ARG A 345 -1.33 36.79 18.48
N GLY A 346 -1.82 35.63 18.93
CA GLY A 346 -2.06 35.30 20.33
C GLY A 346 -0.88 34.71 21.12
N SER A 347 0.23 34.34 20.48
CA SER A 347 1.38 33.73 21.16
C SER A 347 2.61 34.62 21.09
N HIS A 348 2.59 35.71 21.85
CA HIS A 348 3.85 36.20 22.41
C HIS A 348 4.05 35.41 23.70
N LYS A 349 4.74 34.27 23.64
CA LYS A 349 5.40 33.75 24.83
C LYS A 349 6.47 34.77 25.16
N THR A 350 6.12 35.79 25.94
CA THR A 350 7.07 36.73 26.53
C THR A 350 8.13 35.89 27.22
N LEU A 351 9.37 35.94 26.73
CA LEU A 351 10.55 35.61 27.52
C LEU A 351 10.34 36.30 28.88
N LYS A 352 10.42 35.52 29.96
CA LYS A 352 10.38 36.04 31.33
C LYS A 352 11.34 37.24 31.42
N GLY A 353 10.82 38.46 31.43
CA GLY A 353 11.60 39.71 31.53
C GLY A 353 11.35 40.80 30.49
N ALA A 354 10.57 40.58 29.42
CA ALA A 354 10.26 41.65 28.46
C ALA A 354 8.93 42.35 28.80
N GLY A 355 8.96 43.68 28.99
CA GLY A 355 7.78 44.51 29.27
C GLY A 355 6.79 44.59 28.09
N PRO A 356 5.51 44.92 28.33
CA PRO A 356 4.48 44.89 27.30
C PRO A 356 4.61 46.04 26.31
N ALA A 357 4.44 45.75 25.01
CA ALA A 357 4.34 46.76 23.95
C ALA A 357 2.88 47.26 23.80
N PRO A 358 2.66 48.55 23.48
CA PRO A 358 1.34 49.13 23.34
C PRO A 358 0.77 48.87 21.93
N ASP A 359 -0.51 48.50 21.91
CA ASP A 359 -1.51 48.65 20.83
C ASP A 359 -2.25 47.35 20.50
N MET A 360 -3.41 47.22 21.15
CA MET A 360 -4.36 46.12 21.00
C MET A 360 -5.68 46.70 20.47
N LEU A 361 -6.00 46.46 19.20
CA LEU A 361 -7.35 46.62 18.67
C LEU A 361 -7.95 45.23 18.41
N SER A 362 -9.02 44.96 19.13
CA SER A 362 -9.79 43.72 19.18
C SER A 362 -10.63 43.50 17.93
N VAL A 363 -10.56 42.31 17.33
CA VAL A 363 -11.64 41.77 16.50
C VAL A 363 -11.99 40.41 17.07
N GLY A 364 -13.19 40.30 17.63
CA GLY A 364 -13.68 39.10 18.29
C GLY A 364 -14.01 38.00 17.28
N TYR A 365 -13.47 36.80 17.51
CA TYR A 365 -13.94 35.57 16.88
C TYR A 365 -14.89 34.88 17.87
N ARG A 366 -16.09 34.51 17.40
CA ARG A 366 -17.04 33.71 18.18
C ARG A 366 -16.69 32.25 17.98
N ASP A 367 -16.33 31.58 19.08
CA ASP A 367 -16.30 30.12 19.14
C ASP A 367 -17.72 29.63 19.42
N GLU A 368 -18.29 28.83 18.51
CA GLU A 368 -19.45 27.98 18.78
C GLU A 368 -18.99 26.52 18.72
N LEU A 369 -19.38 25.78 19.77
CA LEU A 369 -18.94 24.43 20.17
C LEU A 369 -19.26 23.31 19.16
#